data_AF-A0A968VZH1-F1
#
_entry.id   AF-A0A968VZH1-F1
#
_cell.length_a   1.000
_cell.length_b   1.000
_cell.length_c   1.000
_cell.angle_alpha   90.00
_cell.angle_beta   90.00
_cell.angle_gamma   90.00
#
_symmetry.space_group_name_H-M   'P 1'
#
loop_
_entity.id
_entity.type
_entity.pdbx_description
1 polymer ?
#
loop_
_entity_poly.entity_id
_entity_poly.type
_entity_poly.pdbx_seq_one_letter_code
_entity_poly.pdbx_strand_id
1 'polypeptide(L)' 'METSDIKQRLSIEKVLSHYGLQANRNNMLKCPFHEEKEPSLKIYPPHPASVPQGTCGV' A
#
# COMPACT_ATOMS: atom_id res chain seq x y z
N MET A 1 -2.23 21.22 -10.75
CA MET A 1 -1.44 19.97 -10.67
C MET A 1 -2.38 18.84 -10.96
N GLU A 2 -2.02 17.96 -11.89
CA GLU A 2 -2.83 16.78 -12.20
C GLU A 2 -2.59 15.70 -11.13
N THR A 3 -3.60 14.86 -10.85
CA THR A 3 -3.48 13.80 -9.82
C THR A 3 -2.48 12.69 -10.22
N SER A 4 -2.22 12.54 -11.53
CA SER A 4 -1.25 11.62 -12.13
C SER A 4 0.18 11.90 -11.66
N ASP A 5 0.58 13.17 -11.68
CA ASP A 5 1.88 13.66 -11.22
C ASP A 5 2.16 13.36 -9.74
N ILE A 6 1.13 13.46 -8.91
CA ILE A 6 1.22 13.25 -7.47
C ILE A 6 1.47 11.76 -7.20
N LYS A 7 0.75 10.88 -7.89
CA LYS A 7 0.90 9.42 -7.76
C LYS A 7 2.26 8.93 -8.28
N GLN A 8 2.86 9.59 -9.26
CA GLN A 8 4.21 9.26 -9.73
C GLN A 8 5.31 9.65 -8.72
N ARG A 9 5.11 10.75 -7.98
CA ARG A 9 6.06 11.26 -6.99
C ARG A 9 5.96 10.57 -5.62
N LEU A 10 4.82 9.96 -5.32
CA LEU A 10 4.54 9.28 -4.05
C LEU A 10 4.60 7.76 -4.22
N SER A 11 5.66 7.14 -3.70
CA SER A 11 5.72 5.69 -3.55
C SER A 11 4.84 5.23 -2.38
N ILE A 12 4.26 4.03 -2.52
CA ILE A 12 3.43 3.42 -1.47
C ILE A 12 4.23 3.22 -0.17
N GLU A 13 5.52 2.90 -0.27
CA GLU A 13 6.43 2.75 0.88
C GLU A 13 6.55 4.03 1.70
N LYS A 14 6.61 5.19 1.02
CA LYS A 14 6.71 6.50 1.67
C LYS A 14 5.42 6.87 2.39
N VAL A 15 4.27 6.52 1.80
CA VAL A 15 2.96 6.70 2.42
C VAL A 15 2.84 5.81 3.65
N LEU A 16 3.16 4.52 3.54
CA LEU A 16 3.11 3.58 4.68
C LEU A 16 4.02 4.03 5.82
N SER A 17 5.26 4.43 5.51
CA SER A 17 6.22 4.92 6.50
C SER A 17 5.73 6.17 7.22
N HIS A 18 5.02 7.08 6.52
CA HIS A 18 4.44 8.28 7.14
C HIS A 18 3.40 7.93 8.22
N TYR A 19 2.67 6.83 8.05
CA TYR A 19 1.71 6.32 9.02
C TYR A 19 2.30 5.30 10.01
N GLY A 20 3.62 5.08 10.02
CA GLY A 20 4.27 4.09 10.88
C GLY A 20 3.95 2.64 10.49
N LEU A 21 3.47 2.41 9.28
CA LEU A 21 3.13 1.11 8.74
C LEU A 21 4.32 0.55 7.95
N GLN A 22 4.64 -0.73 8.16
CA GLN A 22 5.65 -1.43 7.38
C GLN A 22 5.11 -2.77 6.89
N ALA A 23 5.30 -3.03 5.61
CA ALA A 23 4.98 -4.32 5.02
C ALA A 23 6.03 -5.36 5.46
N ASN A 24 5.59 -6.60 5.66
CA ASN A 24 6.46 -7.73 5.96
C ASN A 24 7.20 -8.23 4.71
N ARG A 25 8.00 -9.29 4.86
CA ARG A 25 8.77 -9.91 3.75
C ARG A 25 7.90 -10.38 2.57
N ASN A 26 6.60 -10.62 2.79
CA ASN A 26 5.64 -11.03 1.76
C ASN A 26 4.86 -9.84 1.19
N ASN A 27 5.29 -8.60 1.47
CA ASN A 27 4.59 -7.36 1.13
C ASN A 27 3.17 -7.29 1.72
N MET A 28 2.95 -7.83 2.92
CA MET A 28 1.66 -7.77 3.60
C MET A 28 1.77 -7.02 4.93
N LEU A 29 0.69 -6.35 5.33
CA LEU A 29 0.56 -5.75 6.65
C LEU A 29 -0.85 -5.87 7.21
N LYS A 30 -1.00 -5.57 8.51
CA LYS A 30 -2.31 -5.50 9.15
C LYS A 30 -3.09 -4.31 8.59
N CYS A 31 -4.31 -4.55 8.15
CA CYS A 31 -5.14 -3.48 7.63
C CYS A 31 -5.44 -2.47 8.76
N PRO A 32 -5.19 -1.16 8.58
CA PRO A 32 -5.55 -0.15 9.58
C PRO A 32 -7.05 0.17 9.56
N PHE A 33 -7.80 -0.31 8.55
CA PHE A 33 -9.22 -0.03 8.37
C PHE A 33 -10.14 -0.99 9.15
N HIS A 34 -9.60 -2.08 9.68
CA HIS A 34 -10.35 -3.04 10.49
C HIS A 34 -9.43 -3.80 11.44
N GLU A 35 -9.92 -4.12 12.62
CA GLU A 35 -9.12 -4.73 13.68
C GLU A 35 -8.99 -6.24 13.48
N GLU A 36 -7.98 -6.64 12.70
CA GLU A 36 -7.64 -8.05 12.46
C GLU A 36 -6.31 -8.43 13.10
N LYS A 37 -6.22 -9.69 13.54
CA LYS A 37 -4.99 -10.26 14.10
C LYS A 37 -3.97 -10.59 13.01
N GLU A 38 -4.44 -10.98 11.83
CA GLU A 38 -3.61 -11.42 10.71
C GLU A 38 -3.40 -10.30 9.69
N PRO A 39 -2.25 -10.26 8.99
CA PRO A 39 -2.03 -9.32 7.91
C PRO A 39 -2.95 -9.67 6.73
N SER A 40 -3.84 -8.75 6.36
CA SER A 40 -4.83 -8.90 5.28
C SER A 40 -4.63 -7.91 4.12
N LEU A 41 -3.82 -6.86 4.33
CA LEU A 41 -3.53 -5.87 3.30
C LEU A 41 -2.25 -6.24 2.55
N LYS A 42 -2.34 -6.45 1.22
CA LYS A 42 -1.20 -6.72 0.35
C LYS A 42 -0.77 -5.47 -0.41
N ILE A 43 0.53 -5.18 -0.36
CA ILE A 43 1.18 -4.08 -1.06
C ILE A 43 1.76 -4.62 -2.36
N TYR A 44 1.33 -4.03 -3.46
CA TYR A 44 1.88 -4.33 -4.77
C TYR A 44 2.92 -3.28 -5.12
N PRO A 45 4.13 -3.70 -5.53
CA PRO A 45 5.11 -2.77 -6.07
C PRO A 45 4.54 -2.08 -7.32
N PRO A 46 5.05 -0.88 -7.66
CA PRO A 46 4.61 -0.17 -8.85
C PRO A 46 4.77 -1.05 -10.09
N HIS A 47 3.65 -1.42 -10.71
CA HIS A 47 3.66 -2.15 -11.96
C HIS A 47 3.61 -1.12 -13.11
N PRO A 48 4.45 -1.24 -14.15
CA PRO A 48 4.49 -0.27 -15.25
C PRO A 48 3.17 -0.12 -16.02
N ALA A 49 2.19 -1.00 -15.79
CA ALA A 49 0.89 -0.99 -16.48
C ALA A 49 -0.34 -1.00 -15.54
N SER A 50 -0.19 -0.93 -14.21
CA SER A 50 -1.36 -0.92 -13.32
C SER A 50 -1.18 -0.03 -12.09
N VAL A 51 -2.20 0.80 -11.87
CA VAL A 51 -2.43 1.61 -10.67
C VAL A 51 -2.20 0.74 -9.42
N PRO A 52 -1.51 1.22 -8.37
CA PRO A 52 -1.32 0.45 -7.14
C PRO A 52 -2.68 0.20 -6.49
N GLN A 53 -3.23 -0.99 -6.73
CA GLN A 53 -4.43 -1.47 -6.06
C GLN A 53 -3.95 -2.31 -4.87
N GLY A 54 -3.87 -1.69 -3.69
CA GLY A 54 -3.81 -2.45 -2.45
C GLY A 54 -5.18 -3.11 -2.28
N THR A 55 -5.29 -4.39 -2.64
CA THR A 55 -6.52 -5.15 -2.41
C THR A 55 -6.43 -5.78 -1.04
N CYS A 56 -7.45 -5.53 -0.21
CA CYS A 56 -7.70 -6.35 0.97
C CYS A 56 -8.51 -7.55 0.48
N GLY A 57 -7.99 -8.76 0.69
CA GLY A 57 -8.75 -9.98 0.43
C GLY A 57 -9.81 -10.15 1.50
N VAL A 58 -10.97 -9.52 1.30
CA VAL A 58 -12.22 -9.90 1.96
C VAL A 58 -12.95 -10.92 1.09
#